data_AF-A0A834VRU0-F1
#
_entry.id   AF-A0A834VRU0-F1
#
_cell.length_a   1.000
_cell.length_b   1.000
_cell.length_c   1.000
_cell.angle_alpha   90.00
_cell.angle_beta   90.00
_cell.angle_gamma   90.00
#
_symmetry.space_group_name_H-M   'P 1'
#
loop_
_entity.id
_entity.type
_entity.pdbx_description
1 polymer ?
#
loop_
_entity_poly.entity_id
_entity_poly.type
_entity_poly.pdbx_seq_one_letter_code
_entity_poly.pdbx_strand_id
1 'polypeptide(L)' 'MAEYRNFGPGWNETARRDGNVTLVLSEDMYQGYDRVEKVFQYPFEGRFGNTAWIDGDL' A
#
# COMPACT_ATOMS: atom_id res chain seq x y z
N MET A 1 0.98 -6.95 -8.07
CA MET A 1 0.84 -5.50 -7.85
C MET A 1 -0.60 -5.25 -7.42
N ALA A 2 -0.83 -4.27 -6.57
CA ALA A 2 -2.16 -3.88 -6.14
C ALA A 2 -2.28 -2.35 -6.18
N GLU A 3 -3.48 -1.86 -6.43
CA GLU A 3 -3.79 -0.46 -6.57
C GLU A 3 -5.02 -0.10 -5.76
N TYR A 4 -4.96 1.03 -5.06
CA TYR A 4 -6.02 1.53 -4.22
C TYR A 4 -6.17 3.03 -4.45
N ARG A 5 -7.38 3.47 -4.79
CA ARG A 5 -7.70 4.89 -5.03
C ARG A 5 -6.64 5.62 -5.87
N ASN A 6 -6.23 5.03 -6.99
CA ASN A 6 -5.36 5.72 -7.95
C ASN A 6 -6.17 6.76 -8.76
N PHE A 7 -5.51 7.84 -9.15
CA PHE A 7 -6.12 8.95 -9.89
C PHE A 7 -5.18 9.48 -10.98
N GLY A 8 -5.74 10.19 -11.95
CA GLY A 8 -5.00 10.83 -13.04
C GLY A 8 -5.25 10.22 -14.42
N PRO A 9 -4.68 10.81 -15.48
CA PRO A 9 -5.02 10.47 -16.87
C PRO A 9 -4.63 9.04 -17.29
N GLY A 10 -3.74 8.37 -16.56
CA GLY A 10 -3.32 6.98 -16.80
C GLY A 10 -4.14 5.92 -16.07
N TRP A 11 -5.20 6.31 -15.36
CA TRP A 11 -6.01 5.41 -14.54
C TRP A 11 -7.42 5.25 -15.08
N ASN A 12 -7.87 3.99 -15.17
CA ASN A 12 -9.24 3.63 -15.51
C ASN A 12 -9.59 2.33 -14.78
N GLU A 13 -10.52 2.39 -13.82
CA GLU A 13 -10.86 1.25 -12.97
C GLU A 13 -11.44 0.08 -13.77
N THR A 14 -12.37 0.35 -14.70
CA THR A 14 -12.98 -0.67 -15.55
C THR A 14 -11.93 -1.43 -16.34
N ALA A 15 -11.03 -0.73 -17.02
CA ALA A 15 -9.95 -1.33 -17.79
C ALA A 15 -9.01 -2.19 -16.93
N ARG A 16 -8.82 -1.81 -15.65
CA ARG A 16 -7.95 -2.55 -14.72
C ARG A 16 -8.61 -3.84 -14.23
N ARG A 17 -9.91 -3.78 -13.95
CA ARG A 17 -10.72 -4.96 -13.60
C ARG A 17 -10.84 -5.93 -14.77
N ASP A 18 -11.08 -5.41 -15.98
CA ASP A 18 -11.21 -6.23 -17.20
C ASP A 18 -9.87 -6.85 -17.62
N GLY A 19 -8.78 -6.09 -17.49
CA GLY A 19 -7.43 -6.55 -17.85
C GLY A 19 -6.83 -7.55 -16.87
N ASN A 20 -7.29 -7.59 -15.61
CA ASN A 20 -6.80 -8.48 -14.54
C ASN A 20 -5.26 -8.50 -14.36
N VAL A 21 -4.60 -7.40 -14.69
CA VAL A 21 -3.13 -7.24 -14.60
C VAL A 21 -2.69 -6.86 -13.18
N THR A 22 -3.60 -6.27 -12.41
CA THR A 22 -3.37 -5.72 -11.07
C THR A 22 -4.60 -5.98 -10.20
N LEU A 23 -4.41 -6.08 -8.89
CA LEU A 23 -5.53 -6.19 -7.96
C LEU A 23 -6.01 -4.78 -7.57
N VAL A 24 -7.27 -4.46 -7.87
CA VAL A 24 -7.91 -3.23 -7.38
C VAL A 24 -8.45 -3.50 -5.97
N LEU A 25 -7.88 -2.84 -4.96
CA LEU A 25 -8.23 -3.07 -3.55
C LEU A 25 -9.54 -2.36 -3.18
N SER A 26 -10.34 -3.00 -2.32
CA SER A 26 -11.37 -2.29 -1.55
C SER A 26 -10.74 -1.55 -0.37
N GLU A 27 -11.51 -0.68 0.30
CA GLU A 27 -11.09 -0.02 1.54
C GLU A 27 -10.66 -1.05 2.59
N ASP A 28 -11.48 -2.07 2.84
CA ASP A 28 -11.19 -3.09 3.86
C ASP A 28 -9.90 -3.86 3.56
N MET A 29 -9.61 -4.13 2.28
CA MET A 29 -8.35 -4.75 1.87
C MET A 29 -7.16 -3.82 2.05
N TYR A 30 -7.36 -2.52 1.87
CA TYR A 30 -6.33 -1.50 2.05
C TYR A 30 -6.04 -1.19 3.52
N GLN A 31 -6.99 -1.38 4.44
CA GLN A 31 -6.81 -1.03 5.87
C GLN A 31 -5.59 -1.68 6.53
N GLY A 32 -5.11 -2.82 6.03
CA GLY A 32 -3.87 -3.45 6.52
C GLY A 32 -2.60 -2.64 6.19
N TYR A 33 -2.67 -1.70 5.24
CA TYR A 33 -1.55 -0.97 4.66
C TYR A 33 -1.70 0.56 4.76
N ASP A 34 -2.75 1.06 5.43
CA ASP A 34 -3.11 2.48 5.51
C ASP A 34 -2.15 3.37 6.33
N ARG A 35 -1.12 2.77 6.92
CA ARG A 35 -0.13 3.41 7.80
C ARG A 35 1.24 2.76 7.63
N VAL A 36 2.29 3.57 7.65
CA VAL A 36 3.69 3.09 7.50
C VAL A 36 4.09 2.12 8.60
N GLU A 37 3.57 2.29 9.82
CA GLU A 37 3.82 1.42 10.97
C GLU A 37 3.29 0.00 10.72
N LYS A 38 2.23 -0.15 9.93
CA LYS A 38 1.65 -1.47 9.61
C LYS A 38 2.44 -2.22 8.53
N VAL A 39 3.39 -1.57 7.88
CA VAL A 39 4.17 -2.14 6.77
C VAL A 39 5.58 -2.51 7.21
N PHE A 40 6.24 -1.64 7.97
CA PHE A 40 7.65 -1.82 8.31
C PHE A 40 7.84 -2.57 9.62
N GLN A 41 8.50 -3.73 9.53
CA GLN A 41 8.86 -4.55 10.68
C GLN A 41 10.27 -4.22 11.20
N TYR A 42 10.46 -4.45 12.50
CA TYR A 42 11.77 -4.60 13.12
C TYR A 42 12.41 -5.89 12.58
N PRO A 43 13.62 -5.82 12.01
CA PRO A 43 14.29 -6.98 11.46
C PRO A 43 14.37 -8.12 12.46
N PHE A 44 14.04 -9.33 12.02
CA PHE A 44 14.13 -10.58 12.81
C PHE A 44 13.20 -10.68 14.04
N GLU A 45 12.44 -9.63 14.39
CA GLU A 45 11.51 -9.62 15.54
C GLU A 45 10.05 -9.91 15.15
N GLY A 46 9.67 -9.69 13.89
CA GLY A 46 8.26 -9.79 13.44
C GLY A 46 7.35 -8.70 13.99
N ARG A 47 7.87 -7.81 14.84
CA ARG A 47 7.18 -6.65 15.39
C ARG A 47 7.10 -5.54 14.35
N PHE A 48 5.95 -4.91 14.21
CA PHE A 48 5.71 -3.78 13.30
C PHE A 48 6.02 -2.42 13.96
N GLY A 49 6.12 -1.36 13.15
CA GLY A 49 6.36 0.01 13.62
C GLY A 49 7.82 0.48 13.51
N ASN A 50 8.67 -0.21 12.75
CA ASN A 50 10.04 0.23 12.52
C ASN A 50 10.06 1.36 11.48
N THR A 51 9.64 2.56 11.86
CA THR A 51 9.48 3.73 10.96
C THR A 51 10.41 4.88 11.30
N ALA A 52 11.13 4.84 12.43
CA ALA A 52 11.99 5.94 12.89
C ALA A 52 13.19 6.27 11.98
N TRP A 53 13.48 5.40 11.00
CA TRP A 53 14.51 5.64 9.97
C TRP A 53 13.97 6.39 8.75
N ILE A 54 12.64 6.38 8.56
CA ILE A 54 11.94 7.16 7.54
C ILE A 54 11.97 8.59 8.07
N ASP A 55 12.61 9.50 7.35
CA ASP A 55 12.81 10.90 7.75
C ASP A 55 13.93 11.15 8.78
N GLY A 56 14.94 10.27 8.82
CA GLY A 56 16.18 10.53 9.57
C GLY A 56 16.87 11.83 9.14
N ASP A 57 17.02 12.75 10.10
CA ASP A 57 17.58 14.12 10.05
C ASP A 57 16.56 15.27 9.90
N LEU A 58 15.71 15.48 10.93
CA LEU A 58 15.19 16.81 11.30
C LEU A 58 16.00 17.41 12.45
#